data_AF-A0A3S1L299-F1
#
_entry.id   AF-A0A3S1L299-F1
#
_cell.length_a   1.000
_cell.length_b   1.000
_cell.length_c   1.000
_cell.angle_alpha   90.00
_cell.angle_beta   90.00
_cell.angle_gamma   90.00
#
_symmetry.space_group_name_H-M   'P 1'
#
loop_
_entity.id
_entity.type
_entity.pdbx_description
1 polymer ?
#
loop_
_entity_poly.entity_id
_entity_poly.type
_entity_poly.pdbx_seq_one_letter_code
_entity_poly.pdbx_strand_id
1 'polypeptide(L)'
;MAQQSKSRKLDQYIVRFPDGMRDRLKELAEEHNRSLNAEIIDHIHKGLEHERLLSVIDSREREIALLSTQSTELIESTTRREERLYTDLVTLRRLQPENEALKETIKSKDEIIENLQESISLMRMMNEMQRLNVSLLFAILDEAEAGSDDLLQKTIAHRKIVPTPEQEKDAEQLVLEMRRVAKIKSKTS
;
A
#
# COMPACT_ATOMS: atom_id res chain seq x y z
N MET A 1 54.83 -33.71 -72.01
CA MET A 1 54.65 -32.92 -70.78
C MET A 1 53.52 -33.57 -69.98
N ALA A 2 53.80 -34.06 -68.76
CA ALA A 2 52.79 -34.70 -67.93
C ALA A 2 51.82 -33.64 -67.38
N GLN A 3 50.55 -33.73 -67.76
CA GLN A 3 49.51 -32.82 -67.31
C GLN A 3 49.30 -32.99 -65.80
N GLN A 4 49.64 -31.96 -65.02
CA GLN A 4 49.35 -31.91 -63.58
C GLN A 4 47.86 -31.60 -63.40
N SER A 5 47.02 -32.62 -63.27
CA SER A 5 45.62 -32.44 -62.90
C SER A 5 45.51 -32.09 -61.40
N LYS A 6 44.65 -31.12 -61.05
CA LYS A 6 44.40 -30.70 -59.64
C LYS A 6 44.04 -31.88 -58.72
N SER A 7 43.44 -32.94 -59.28
CA SER A 7 43.09 -34.17 -58.55
C SER A 7 44.31 -34.92 -57.99
N ARG A 8 45.49 -34.82 -58.60
CA ARG A 8 46.72 -35.47 -58.08
C ARG A 8 47.31 -34.80 -56.84
N LYS A 9 46.80 -33.62 -56.45
CA LYS A 9 47.22 -32.89 -55.25
C LYS A 9 46.29 -33.12 -54.04
N LEU A 10 45.22 -33.91 -54.20
CA LEU A 10 44.27 -34.21 -53.14
C LEU A 10 44.72 -35.39 -52.29
N ASP A 11 44.33 -35.40 -51.02
CA ASP A 11 44.59 -36.50 -50.10
C ASP A 11 43.92 -37.79 -50.56
N GLN A 12 44.62 -38.91 -50.45
CA GLN A 12 44.15 -40.23 -50.88
C GLN A 12 44.13 -41.19 -49.71
N TYR A 13 42.99 -41.84 -49.51
CA TYR A 13 42.80 -42.84 -48.46
C TYR A 13 42.36 -44.18 -49.07
N ILE A 14 43.01 -45.26 -48.65
CA ILE A 14 42.61 -46.62 -49.02
C ILE A 14 41.58 -47.12 -48.01
N VAL A 15 40.34 -47.28 -48.45
CA VAL A 15 39.23 -47.78 -47.62
C VAL A 15 38.93 -49.22 -47.99
N ARG A 16 38.83 -50.09 -46.99
CA ARG A 16 38.40 -51.49 -47.16
C ARG A 16 36.92 -51.60 -46.82
N PHE A 17 36.10 -51.86 -47.84
CA PHE A 17 34.67 -52.06 -47.66
C PHE A 17 34.36 -53.53 -47.33
N PRO A 18 33.36 -53.78 -46.47
CA PRO A 18 32.75 -55.11 -46.36
C PRO A 18 32.18 -55.59 -47.69
N ASP A 19 31.99 -56.90 -47.82
CA ASP A 19 31.42 -57.52 -49.03
C ASP A 19 30.07 -56.87 -49.40
N GLY A 20 29.91 -56.58 -50.69
CA GLY A 20 28.69 -55.97 -51.27
C GLY A 20 28.50 -54.47 -51.02
N MET A 21 29.21 -53.86 -50.05
CA MET A 21 29.03 -52.43 -49.75
C MET A 21 29.55 -51.52 -50.88
N ARG A 22 30.66 -51.91 -51.54
CA ARG A 22 31.23 -51.13 -52.66
C ARG A 22 30.30 -51.12 -53.87
N ASP A 23 29.68 -52.26 -54.18
CA ASP A 23 28.77 -52.39 -55.32
C ASP A 23 27.51 -51.56 -55.08
N ARG A 24 26.97 -51.59 -53.86
CA ARG A 24 25.84 -50.74 -53.46
C ARG A 24 26.16 -49.24 -53.56
N LEU A 25 27.35 -48.80 -53.14
CA LEU A 25 27.78 -47.41 -53.30
C LEU A 25 27.93 -47.01 -54.78
N LYS A 26 28.32 -47.96 -55.63
CA LYS A 26 28.45 -47.73 -57.08
C LYS A 26 27.08 -47.55 -57.73
N GLU A 27 26.11 -48.39 -57.38
CA GLU A 27 24.72 -48.25 -57.82
C GLU A 27 24.13 -46.89 -57.41
N LEU A 28 24.32 -46.49 -56.15
CA LEU A 28 23.89 -45.17 -55.66
C LEU A 28 24.56 -44.01 -56.39
N ALA A 29 25.86 -44.11 -56.66
CA ALA A 29 26.59 -43.08 -57.39
C ALA A 29 26.08 -42.96 -58.84
N GLU A 30 25.77 -44.08 -59.50
CA GLU A 30 25.17 -44.12 -60.84
C GLU A 30 23.75 -43.49 -60.82
N GLU A 31 22.92 -43.84 -59.84
CA GLU A 31 21.57 -43.26 -59.64
C GLU A 31 21.63 -41.74 -59.42
N HIS A 32 22.56 -41.28 -58.58
CA HIS A 32 22.76 -39.85 -58.29
C HIS A 32 23.53 -39.10 -59.38
N ASN A 33 23.94 -39.76 -60.47
CA ASN A 33 24.74 -39.20 -61.56
C ASN A 33 26.06 -38.57 -61.08
N ARG A 34 26.76 -39.25 -60.16
CA ARG A 34 27.99 -38.79 -59.51
C ARG A 34 29.09 -39.84 -59.66
N SER A 35 30.34 -39.40 -59.53
CA SER A 35 31.44 -40.37 -59.36
C SER A 35 31.33 -41.07 -58.00
N LEU A 36 31.79 -42.31 -57.91
CA LEU A 36 31.83 -43.05 -56.65
C LEU A 36 32.53 -42.26 -55.53
N ASN A 37 33.62 -41.54 -55.85
CA ASN A 37 34.31 -40.69 -54.87
C ASN A 37 33.43 -39.53 -54.40
N ALA A 38 32.72 -38.87 -55.31
CA ALA A 38 31.80 -37.80 -54.95
C ALA A 38 30.66 -38.31 -54.06
N GLU A 39 30.17 -39.53 -54.30
CA GLU A 39 29.15 -40.15 -53.46
C GLU A 39 29.66 -40.49 -52.06
N ILE A 40 30.87 -41.07 -51.95
CA ILE A 40 31.51 -41.35 -50.66
C ILE A 40 31.71 -40.06 -49.85
N ILE A 41 32.19 -38.99 -50.49
CA ILE A 41 32.38 -37.69 -49.84
C ILE A 41 31.05 -37.09 -49.39
N ASP A 42 30.00 -37.16 -50.20
CA ASP A 42 28.66 -36.68 -49.85
C ASP A 42 28.09 -37.42 -48.63
N HIS A 43 28.25 -38.75 -48.57
CA HIS A 43 27.86 -39.54 -47.41
C HIS A 43 28.66 -39.21 -46.15
N ILE A 44 29.98 -39.05 -46.26
CA ILE A 44 30.82 -38.63 -45.12
C ILE A 44 30.39 -37.25 -44.63
N HIS A 45 30.19 -36.30 -45.54
CA HIS A 45 29.74 -34.94 -45.21
C HIS A 45 28.39 -34.96 -44.50
N LYS A 46 27.42 -35.72 -45.01
CA LYS A 46 26.11 -35.90 -44.36
C LYS A 46 26.23 -36.53 -42.97
N GLY A 47 27.12 -37.52 -42.80
CA GLY A 47 27.37 -38.14 -41.50
C GLY A 47 27.92 -37.14 -40.48
N LEU A 48 28.91 -36.33 -40.87
CA LEU A 48 29.51 -35.30 -40.02
C LEU A 48 28.49 -34.18 -39.68
N GLU A 49 27.71 -33.73 -40.67
CA GLU A 49 26.65 -32.75 -40.43
C GLU A 49 25.54 -33.31 -39.53
N HIS A 50 25.19 -34.60 -39.67
CA HIS A 50 24.22 -35.24 -38.80
C HIS A 50 24.70 -35.27 -37.35
N GLU A 51 25.96 -35.64 -37.10
CA GLU A 51 26.55 -35.63 -35.76
C GLU A 51 26.55 -34.22 -35.15
N ARG A 52 26.89 -33.20 -35.96
CA ARG A 52 26.79 -31.80 -35.55
C ARG A 52 25.36 -31.42 -35.18
N LEU A 53 24.37 -31.77 -36.00
CA LEU A 53 22.96 -31.47 -35.74
C LEU A 53 22.46 -32.13 -34.46
N LEU A 54 22.85 -33.38 -34.18
CA LEU A 54 22.52 -34.06 -32.93
C LEU A 54 23.03 -33.28 -31.72
N SER A 55 24.28 -32.78 -31.76
CA SER A 55 24.82 -31.97 -30.65
C SER A 55 24.04 -30.66 -30.41
N VAL A 56 23.55 -30.03 -31.49
CA VAL A 56 22.73 -28.83 -31.40
C VAL A 56 21.36 -29.16 -30.81
N ILE A 57 20.74 -30.26 -31.21
CA ILE A 57 19.47 -30.73 -30.65
C ILE A 57 19.61 -30.98 -29.15
N ASP A 58 20.63 -31.72 -28.72
CA ASP A 58 20.89 -31.99 -27.29
C ASP A 58 21.08 -30.71 -26.47
N SER A 59 21.72 -29.69 -27.04
CA SER A 59 21.89 -28.40 -26.35
C SER A 59 20.57 -27.64 -26.24
N ARG A 60 19.75 -27.65 -27.30
CA ARG A 60 18.44 -27.01 -27.32
C ARG A 60 17.45 -27.71 -26.41
N GLU A 61 17.46 -29.03 -26.34
CA GLU A 61 16.61 -29.79 -25.42
C GLU A 61 16.89 -29.43 -23.96
N ARG A 62 18.17 -29.27 -23.60
CA ARG A 62 18.57 -28.80 -22.27
C ARG A 62 18.09 -27.37 -21.98
N GLU A 63 18.20 -26.48 -22.95
CA GLU A 63 17.71 -25.10 -22.82
C GLU A 63 16.18 -25.05 -22.68
N ILE A 64 15.45 -25.82 -23.50
CA ILE A 64 13.99 -25.93 -23.42
C ILE A 64 13.56 -26.47 -22.05
N ALA A 65 14.26 -27.48 -21.52
CA ALA A 65 13.95 -28.02 -20.21
C ALA A 65 14.13 -26.96 -19.11
N LEU A 66 15.24 -26.22 -19.14
CA LEU A 66 15.51 -25.13 -18.18
C LEU A 66 14.44 -24.03 -18.26
N LEU A 67 14.13 -23.54 -19.46
CA LEU A 67 13.12 -22.51 -19.67
C LEU A 67 11.73 -23.00 -19.23
N SER A 68 11.42 -24.28 -19.44
CA SER A 68 10.15 -24.87 -19.00
C SER A 68 10.04 -24.88 -17.48
N THR A 69 11.11 -25.24 -16.77
CA THR A 69 11.15 -25.16 -15.30
C THR A 69 10.95 -23.71 -14.82
N GLN A 70 11.69 -22.76 -15.39
CA GLN A 70 11.56 -21.33 -15.04
C GLN A 70 10.16 -20.78 -15.29
N SER A 71 9.55 -21.15 -16.42
CA SER A 71 8.17 -20.77 -16.75
C SER A 71 7.19 -21.31 -15.70
N THR A 72 7.37 -22.55 -15.27
CA THR A 72 6.51 -23.19 -14.26
C THR A 72 6.62 -22.46 -12.91
N GLU A 73 7.84 -22.17 -12.45
CA GLU A 73 8.08 -21.40 -11.22
C GLU A 73 7.47 -20.00 -11.27
N LEU A 74 7.60 -19.33 -12.43
CA LEU A 74 7.02 -18.01 -12.62
C LEU A 74 5.50 -18.06 -12.52
N ILE A 75 4.85 -19.02 -13.19
CA ILE A 75 3.40 -19.25 -13.13
C ILE A 75 2.97 -19.43 -11.68
N GLU A 76 3.61 -20.34 -10.93
CA GLU A 76 3.27 -20.56 -9.53
C GLU A 76 3.41 -19.30 -8.67
N SER A 77 4.50 -18.53 -8.86
CA SER A 77 4.72 -17.31 -8.11
C SER A 77 3.66 -16.23 -8.41
N THR A 78 3.23 -16.14 -9.68
CA THR A 78 2.19 -15.21 -10.11
C THR A 78 0.83 -15.61 -9.55
N THR A 79 0.45 -16.89 -9.60
CA THR A 79 -0.79 -17.40 -9.01
C THR A 79 -0.84 -17.12 -7.51
N ARG A 80 0.24 -17.40 -6.76
CA ARG A 80 0.31 -17.10 -5.31
C ARG A 80 0.20 -15.60 -5.02
N ARG A 81 0.63 -14.73 -5.94
CA ARG A 81 0.48 -13.28 -5.79
C ARG A 81 -0.96 -12.87 -6.05
N GLU A 82 -1.60 -13.41 -7.07
CA GLU A 82 -3.01 -13.15 -7.39
C GLU A 82 -3.95 -13.58 -6.26
N GLU A 83 -3.75 -14.75 -5.66
CA GLU A 83 -4.53 -15.24 -4.51
C GLU A 83 -4.43 -14.30 -3.31
N ARG A 84 -3.23 -13.77 -3.04
CA ARG A 84 -3.02 -12.78 -1.98
C ARG A 84 -3.76 -11.48 -2.27
N LEU A 85 -3.64 -10.95 -3.49
CA LEU A 85 -4.34 -9.74 -3.90
C LEU A 85 -5.87 -9.89 -3.83
N TYR A 86 -6.39 -11.07 -4.21
CA TYR A 86 -7.81 -11.36 -4.09
C TYR A 86 -8.26 -11.36 -2.62
N THR A 87 -7.47 -12.00 -1.76
CA THR A 87 -7.74 -12.01 -0.30
C THR A 87 -7.75 -10.60 0.27
N ASP A 88 -6.73 -9.80 -0.04
CA ASP A 88 -6.65 -8.40 0.38
C ASP A 88 -7.85 -7.59 -0.11
N LEU A 89 -8.24 -7.73 -1.38
CA LEU A 89 -9.40 -7.05 -1.94
C LEU A 89 -10.70 -7.40 -1.21
N VAL A 90 -10.89 -8.68 -0.88
CA VAL A 90 -12.06 -9.13 -0.11
C VAL A 90 -12.07 -8.51 1.28
N THR A 91 -10.92 -8.47 1.97
CA THR A 91 -10.84 -7.84 3.30
C THR A 91 -11.13 -6.34 3.24
N LEU A 92 -10.57 -5.62 2.27
CA LEU A 92 -10.83 -4.19 2.08
C LEU A 92 -12.32 -3.92 1.81
N ARG A 93 -12.96 -4.71 0.94
CA ARG A 93 -14.39 -4.59 0.68
C ARG A 93 -15.23 -4.85 1.94
N ARG A 94 -14.80 -5.77 2.81
CA ARG A 94 -15.47 -6.05 4.09
C ARG A 94 -15.33 -4.91 5.10
N LEU A 95 -14.18 -4.23 5.14
CA LEU A 95 -13.92 -3.11 6.05
C LEU A 95 -14.52 -1.78 5.58
N GLN A 96 -14.85 -1.67 4.30
CA GLN A 96 -15.45 -0.48 3.71
C GLN A 96 -16.71 0.04 4.46
N PRO A 97 -17.73 -0.77 4.79
CA PRO A 97 -18.89 -0.28 5.53
C PRO A 97 -18.54 0.21 6.94
N GLU A 98 -17.59 -0.44 7.63
CA GLU A 98 -17.13 0.00 8.95
C GLU A 98 -16.45 1.36 8.87
N ASN A 99 -15.60 1.57 7.87
CA ASN A 99 -14.98 2.88 7.63
C ASN A 99 -16.01 3.98 7.33
N GLU A 100 -17.04 3.70 6.54
CA GLU A 100 -18.11 4.67 6.27
C GLU A 100 -18.94 4.96 7.53
N ALA A 101 -19.27 3.96 8.33
CA ALA A 101 -19.95 4.15 9.61
C ALA A 101 -19.13 5.00 10.59
N LEU A 102 -17.81 4.79 10.63
CA LEU A 102 -16.90 5.60 11.44
C LEU A 102 -16.85 7.06 10.94
N LYS A 103 -16.82 7.30 9.63
CA LYS A 103 -16.88 8.66 9.07
C LYS A 103 -18.17 9.38 9.47
N GLU A 104 -19.33 8.73 9.35
CA GLU A 104 -20.61 9.32 9.78
C GLU A 104 -20.62 9.61 11.28
N THR A 105 -20.05 8.72 12.09
CA THR A 105 -19.93 8.94 13.54
C THR A 105 -19.03 10.13 13.87
N ILE A 106 -17.91 10.29 13.16
CA ILE A 106 -17.01 11.44 13.33
C ILE A 106 -17.74 12.73 12.96
N LYS A 107 -18.42 12.75 11.81
CA LYS A 107 -19.19 13.92 11.37
C LYS A 107 -20.25 14.35 12.39
N SER A 108 -21.02 13.40 12.92
CA SER A 108 -22.01 13.69 13.97
C SER A 108 -21.37 14.25 15.25
N LYS A 109 -20.18 13.75 15.63
CA LYS A 109 -19.44 14.29 16.78
C LYS A 109 -18.94 15.71 16.53
N ASP A 110 -18.50 16.02 15.32
CA ASP A 110 -18.05 17.37 14.97
C ASP A 110 -19.22 18.37 15.05
N GLU A 111 -20.41 18.00 14.58
CA GLU A 111 -21.64 18.80 14.74
C GLU A 111 -21.97 19.05 16.22
N ILE A 112 -21.84 18.04 17.08
CA ILE A 112 -22.06 18.21 18.53
C ILE A 112 -21.02 19.15 19.13
N ILE A 113 -19.75 19.03 18.74
CA ILE A 113 -18.67 19.89 19.22
C ILE A 113 -18.95 21.35 18.83
N GLU A 114 -19.38 21.62 17.61
CA GLU A 114 -19.73 22.97 17.14
C GLU A 114 -20.87 23.57 17.98
N ASN A 115 -21.96 22.83 18.16
CA ASN A 115 -23.09 23.25 19.01
C ASN A 115 -22.66 23.55 20.46
N LEU A 116 -21.77 22.72 21.02
CA LEU A 116 -21.24 22.95 22.37
C LEU A 116 -20.34 24.19 22.44
N GLN A 117 -19.55 24.47 21.39
CA GLN A 117 -18.74 25.68 21.31
C GLN A 117 -19.59 26.94 21.26
N GLU A 118 -20.71 26.92 20.51
CA GLU A 118 -21.69 28.01 20.51
C GLU A 118 -22.30 28.21 21.89
N SER A 119 -22.76 27.13 22.52
CA SER A 119 -23.34 27.17 23.87
C SER A 119 -22.35 27.75 24.90
N ILE A 120 -21.08 27.33 24.85
CA ILE A 120 -20.02 27.87 25.71
C ILE A 120 -19.81 29.37 25.46
N SER A 121 -19.86 29.80 24.20
CA SER A 121 -19.69 31.21 23.85
C SER A 121 -20.85 32.07 24.39
N LEU A 122 -22.08 31.58 24.28
CA LEU A 122 -23.25 32.21 24.89
C LEU A 122 -23.14 32.27 26.42
N MET A 123 -22.73 31.18 27.06
CA MET A 123 -22.53 31.15 28.52
C MET A 123 -21.47 32.16 28.97
N ARG A 124 -20.37 32.32 28.22
CA ARG A 124 -19.34 33.34 28.51
C ARG A 124 -19.92 34.75 28.41
N MET A 125 -20.67 35.05 27.36
CA MET A 125 -21.31 36.36 27.19
C MET A 125 -22.31 36.67 28.30
N MET A 126 -23.12 35.67 28.71
CA MET A 126 -24.05 35.82 29.82
C MET A 126 -23.33 36.08 31.15
N ASN A 127 -22.20 35.41 31.40
CA ASN A 127 -21.40 35.65 32.60
C ASN A 127 -20.82 37.08 32.61
N GLU A 128 -20.30 37.56 31.48
CA GLU A 128 -19.84 38.95 31.35
C GLU A 128 -20.97 39.95 31.59
N MET A 129 -22.17 39.71 31.05
CA MET A 129 -23.35 40.55 31.31
C MET A 129 -23.73 40.54 32.81
N GLN A 130 -23.69 39.38 33.45
CA GLN A 130 -23.95 39.27 34.90
C GLN A 130 -22.92 40.06 35.70
N ARG A 131 -21.64 40.02 35.32
CA ARG A 131 -20.58 40.83 35.95
C ARG A 131 -20.84 42.32 35.80
N LEU A 132 -21.23 42.77 34.60
CA LEU A 132 -21.60 44.17 34.35
C LEU A 132 -22.82 44.60 35.17
N ASN A 133 -23.86 43.77 35.25
CA ASN A 133 -25.05 44.05 36.06
C ASN A 133 -24.70 44.18 37.55
N VAL A 134 -23.85 43.30 38.07
CA VAL A 134 -23.36 43.39 39.45
C VAL A 134 -22.56 44.67 39.66
N SER A 135 -21.66 45.03 38.73
CA SER A 135 -20.90 46.27 38.79
C SER A 135 -21.79 47.51 38.77
N LEU A 136 -22.84 47.53 37.94
CA LEU A 136 -23.79 48.64 37.85
C LEU A 136 -24.59 48.77 39.15
N LEU A 137 -25.03 47.65 39.73
CA LEU A 137 -25.71 47.65 41.03
C LEU A 137 -24.83 48.24 42.13
N PHE A 138 -23.54 47.89 42.16
CA PHE A 138 -22.59 48.51 43.11
C PHE A 138 -22.44 50.02 42.87
N ALA A 139 -22.29 50.46 41.62
CA ALA A 139 -22.19 51.89 41.31
C ALA A 139 -23.45 52.69 41.70
N ILE A 140 -24.65 52.12 41.50
CA ILE A 140 -25.91 52.73 41.93
C ILE A 140 -25.99 52.81 43.46
N LEU A 141 -25.53 51.78 44.18
CA LEU A 141 -25.48 51.79 45.64
C LEU A 141 -24.51 52.87 46.14
N ASP A 142 -23.31 52.96 45.56
CA ASP A 142 -22.31 53.97 45.92
C ASP A 142 -22.84 55.40 45.66
N GLU A 143 -23.52 55.64 44.53
CA GLU A 143 -24.12 56.94 44.21
C GLU A 143 -25.30 57.30 45.12
N ALA A 144 -26.12 56.31 45.51
CA ALA A 144 -27.19 56.48 46.48
C ALA A 144 -26.69 56.72 47.91
N GLU A 145 -25.50 56.21 48.26
CA GLU A 145 -24.82 56.55 49.51
C GLU A 145 -24.23 57.97 49.47
N ALA A 146 -23.75 58.43 48.31
CA ALA A 146 -23.19 59.78 48.12
C ALA A 146 -24.24 60.89 47.95
N GLY A 147 -25.44 60.56 47.44
CA GLY A 147 -26.57 61.47 47.27
C GLY A 147 -27.54 61.48 48.45
N SER A 148 -28.19 62.62 48.69
CA SER A 148 -29.14 62.84 49.79
C SER A 148 -30.51 62.15 49.62
N ASP A 149 -30.56 60.88 49.18
CA ASP A 149 -31.81 60.14 49.00
C ASP A 149 -32.09 59.23 50.23
N ASP A 150 -32.80 59.81 51.20
CA ASP A 150 -33.06 59.25 52.55
C ASP A 150 -33.79 57.88 52.52
N LEU A 151 -34.54 57.59 51.45
CA LEU A 151 -35.26 56.33 51.27
C LEU A 151 -34.33 55.17 50.87
N LEU A 152 -33.33 55.44 50.03
CA LEU A 152 -32.36 54.44 49.57
C LEU A 152 -31.34 54.13 50.67
N GLN A 153 -30.85 55.15 51.38
CA GLN A 153 -29.95 54.95 52.53
C GLN A 153 -30.59 54.10 53.64
N LYS A 154 -31.87 54.32 53.97
CA LYS A 154 -32.62 53.49 54.92
C LYS A 154 -32.80 52.05 54.45
N THR A 155 -33.00 51.85 53.15
CA THR A 155 -33.20 50.52 52.54
C THR A 155 -31.89 49.72 52.47
N ILE A 156 -30.76 50.37 52.21
CA ILE A 156 -29.41 49.75 52.19
C ILE A 156 -28.95 49.39 53.61
N ALA A 157 -29.14 50.28 54.59
CA ALA A 157 -28.76 50.04 55.99
C ALA A 157 -29.43 48.80 56.63
N HIS A 158 -30.59 48.39 56.12
CA HIS A 158 -31.33 47.22 56.62
C HIS A 158 -31.01 45.91 55.88
N ARG A 159 -30.20 45.93 54.82
CA ARG A 159 -29.95 44.76 53.97
C ARG A 159 -28.52 44.21 54.14
N LYS A 160 -28.17 43.81 55.38
CA LYS A 160 -27.08 42.85 55.58
C LYS A 160 -27.52 41.50 55.00
N ILE A 161 -27.23 41.24 53.74
CA ILE A 161 -27.34 39.89 53.18
C ILE A 161 -26.17 39.09 53.77
N VAL A 162 -26.40 38.49 54.94
CA VAL A 162 -25.51 37.47 55.49
C VAL A 162 -25.89 36.18 54.77
N PRO A 163 -25.01 35.60 53.93
CA PRO A 163 -25.30 34.31 53.30
C PRO A 163 -25.61 33.28 54.39
N THR A 164 -26.64 32.47 54.17
CA THR A 164 -26.91 31.39 55.13
C THR A 164 -25.75 30.39 55.08
N PRO A 165 -25.47 29.66 56.17
CA PRO A 165 -24.41 28.64 56.18
C PRO A 165 -24.54 27.60 55.06
N GLU A 166 -25.76 27.36 54.56
CA GLU A 166 -26.03 26.50 53.39
C GLU A 166 -25.57 27.14 52.08
N GLN A 167 -25.82 28.44 51.88
CA GLN A 167 -25.38 29.16 50.69
C GLN A 167 -23.85 29.29 50.60
N GLU A 168 -23.16 29.44 51.74
CA GLU A 168 -21.69 29.39 51.79
C GLU A 168 -21.17 28.01 51.40
N LYS A 169 -21.80 26.94 51.92
CA LYS A 169 -21.39 25.57 51.65
C LYS A 169 -21.62 25.17 50.19
N ASP A 170 -22.72 25.60 49.59
CA ASP A 170 -23.04 25.38 48.18
C ASP A 170 -22.04 26.12 47.27
N ALA A 171 -21.64 27.35 47.63
CA ALA A 171 -20.63 28.10 46.90
C ALA A 171 -19.25 27.44 46.98
N GLU A 172 -18.85 26.93 48.15
CA GLU A 172 -17.61 26.17 48.32
C GLU A 172 -17.61 24.88 47.49
N GLN A 173 -18.74 24.16 47.44
CA GLN A 173 -18.89 22.94 46.65
C GLN A 173 -18.77 23.22 45.15
N LEU A 174 -19.38 24.31 44.68
CA LEU A 174 -19.29 24.75 43.28
C LEU A 174 -17.84 25.07 42.88
N VAL A 175 -17.09 25.76 43.75
CA VAL A 175 -15.67 26.08 43.52
C VAL A 175 -14.82 24.80 43.48
N LEU A 176 -15.14 23.80 44.30
CA LEU A 176 -14.44 22.51 44.31
C LEU A 176 -14.68 21.70 43.02
N GLU A 177 -15.93 21.66 42.55
CA GLU A 177 -16.33 21.05 41.27
C GLU A 177 -15.62 21.73 40.08
N MET A 178 -15.61 23.06 40.04
CA MET A 178 -14.94 23.82 38.98
C MET A 178 -13.43 23.53 38.92
N ARG A 179 -12.76 23.41 40.08
CA ARG A 179 -11.34 23.03 40.15
C ARG A 179 -11.09 21.60 39.68
N ARG A 180 -12.03 20.68 39.93
CA ARG A 180 -11.95 19.29 39.48
C ARG A 180 -12.05 19.18 37.96
N VAL A 181 -13.00 19.89 37.35
CA VAL A 181 -13.18 19.96 35.89
C VAL A 181 -11.96 20.59 35.20
N ALA A 182 -11.37 21.64 35.80
CA ALA A 182 -10.15 22.26 35.26
C ALA A 182 -8.92 21.34 35.30
N LYS A 183 -8.75 20.52 36.36
CA LYS A 183 -7.65 19.55 36.47
C LYS A 183 -7.75 18.42 35.43
N ILE A 184 -8.96 17.98 35.07
CA ILE A 184 -9.16 16.92 34.07
C ILE A 184 -8.70 17.40 32.68
N LYS A 185 -9.00 18.65 32.30
CA LYS A 185 -8.52 19.23 31.04
C LYS A 185 -6.99 19.32 30.92
N SER A 186 -6.27 19.47 32.03
CA SER A 186 -4.79 19.55 32.03
C SER A 186 -4.06 18.20 31.86
N LYS A 187 -4.76 17.07 32.00
CA LYS A 187 -4.16 15.72 31.86
C LYS A 187 -4.41 15.07 30.50
N THR A 188 -5.22 15.70 29.65
CA THR A 188 -5.64 15.21 28.32
C THR A 188 -5.17 16.11 27.17
N SER A 189 -4.18 16.98 27.43
CA SER A 189 -3.47 17.77 26.42
C SER A 189 -1.99 17.45 26.43
#